data_AF-A0A0G4PA46-F1
#
_entry.id   AF-A0A0G4PA46-F1
#
_cell.length_a   1.000
_cell.length_b   1.000
_cell.length_c   1.000
_cell.angle_alpha   90.00
_cell.angle_beta   90.00
_cell.angle_gamma   90.00
#
_symmetry.space_group_name_H-M   'P 1'
#
loop_
_entity.id
_entity.type
_entity.pdbx_description
1 polymer ?
#
loop_
_entity_poly.entity_id
_entity_poly.type
_entity_poly.pdbx_seq_one_letter_code
_entity_poly.pdbx_strand_id
1 'polypeptide(L)'
;MAESKGNEVECFLDGLPPSTNRYTYEGKEQFDQIYKIEFNRLQRALSLLQSKSIDRNSHELSEYFVIAIDASSFKQDFVLCETNSTLHLSYHAAQQTLIIRMTTTEHAEVSMALNTEIMEILQRMGLHRAVLGYGKVDVDVGNGDTKRPDWGWGPIRRSDGPKRPQVVVEVAVSETETKLRNDARMWVDPVKGQAYMAIAIKVDRTKPMITLDTYEWDSGTQRARVTQSCVVEETGTKITVSQCPITIPFNYMFGRSPQIPKETDLQLEKQNLIDMASSVWAAQE
;
A
#
# COMPACT_ATOMS: atom_id res chain seq x y z
N MET A 1 16.05 21.68 26.56
CA MET A 1 14.76 20.96 26.61
C MET A 1 14.81 19.85 25.59
N ALA A 2 15.14 18.65 26.05
CA ALA A 2 15.24 17.44 25.26
C ALA A 2 14.18 16.49 25.82
N GLU A 3 13.06 16.34 25.11
CA GLU A 3 12.05 15.31 25.32
C GLU A 3 11.17 15.29 24.06
N SER A 4 10.73 14.10 23.65
CA SER A 4 10.02 13.76 22.37
C SER A 4 10.88 13.26 21.19
N LYS A 5 11.84 12.36 21.43
CA LYS A 5 12.27 11.38 20.39
C LYS A 5 11.67 9.97 20.58
N GLY A 6 10.90 9.75 21.65
CA GLY A 6 10.36 8.43 22.01
C GLY A 6 9.06 8.02 21.32
N ASN A 7 8.27 8.96 20.77
CA ASN A 7 6.91 8.66 20.30
C ASN A 7 6.76 8.35 18.80
N GLU A 8 7.79 8.53 17.98
CA GLU A 8 7.67 8.32 16.52
C GLU A 8 8.01 6.90 16.08
N VAL A 9 8.66 6.10 16.94
CA VAL A 9 9.13 4.74 16.64
C VAL A 9 8.06 3.67 16.96
N GLU A 10 7.04 4.01 17.76
CA GLU A 10 5.93 3.09 18.11
C GLU A 10 4.87 2.96 16.98
N CYS A 11 4.80 3.94 16.06
CA CYS A 11 3.72 4.08 15.07
C CYS A 11 3.57 2.93 14.05
N PHE A 12 4.61 2.13 13.80
CA PHE A 12 4.58 1.08 12.75
C PHE A 12 4.05 -0.28 13.23
N LEU A 13 4.30 -0.61 14.50
CA LEU A 13 3.72 -1.77 15.16
C LEU A 13 2.32 -1.46 15.72
N ASP A 14 2.09 -0.20 16.11
CA ASP A 14 0.81 0.29 16.59
C ASP A 14 -0.22 0.28 15.45
N GLY A 15 -1.16 -0.66 15.53
CA GLY A 15 -2.22 -0.83 14.53
C GLY A 15 -2.13 -2.13 13.74
N LEU A 16 -1.14 -2.99 14.02
CA LEU A 16 -1.21 -4.39 13.61
C LEU A 16 -2.38 -5.10 14.32
N PRO A 17 -3.10 -6.02 13.64
CA PRO A 17 -4.16 -6.79 14.28
C PRO A 17 -3.65 -7.50 15.55
N PRO A 18 -4.44 -7.59 16.63
CA PRO A 18 -4.00 -8.27 17.87
C PRO A 18 -3.59 -9.74 17.68
N SER A 19 -4.09 -10.40 16.63
CA SER A 19 -3.76 -11.78 16.26
C SER A 19 -2.45 -11.94 15.47
N THR A 20 -1.69 -10.85 15.28
CA THR A 20 -0.39 -10.86 14.61
C THR A 20 0.63 -11.64 15.43
N ASN A 21 1.07 -12.78 14.91
CA ASN A 21 2.07 -13.61 15.58
C ASN A 21 3.48 -13.02 15.44
N ARG A 22 4.33 -13.31 16.43
CA ARG A 22 5.71 -12.81 16.51
C ARG A 22 6.68 -13.99 16.67
N TYR A 23 7.79 -13.94 15.96
CA TYR A 23 8.82 -14.98 15.92
C TYR A 23 10.23 -14.37 16.02
N THR A 24 11.22 -15.22 16.22
CA THR A 24 12.66 -14.87 16.13
C THR A 24 13.25 -15.54 14.90
N TYR A 25 14.07 -14.81 14.15
CA TYR A 25 14.73 -15.35 12.96
C TYR A 25 15.85 -16.32 13.33
N GLU A 26 15.77 -17.57 12.86
CA GLU A 26 16.82 -18.59 12.99
C GLU A 26 17.37 -19.06 11.64
N GLY A 27 16.96 -18.44 10.54
CA GLY A 27 17.43 -18.73 9.18
C GLY A 27 16.29 -18.94 8.17
N LYS A 28 16.65 -19.00 6.88
CA LYS A 28 15.70 -19.07 5.77
C LYS A 28 14.76 -20.28 5.80
N GLU A 29 15.26 -21.44 6.19
CA GLU A 29 14.43 -22.65 6.25
C GLU A 29 13.32 -22.52 7.28
N GLN A 30 13.64 -22.00 8.47
CA GLN A 30 12.66 -21.72 9.51
C GLN A 30 11.68 -20.63 9.05
N PHE A 31 12.16 -19.58 8.41
CA PHE A 31 11.32 -18.54 7.81
C PHE A 31 10.28 -19.12 6.83
N ASP A 32 10.72 -19.98 5.91
CA ASP A 32 9.82 -20.60 4.93
C ASP A 32 8.76 -21.49 5.60
N GLN A 33 9.10 -22.14 6.71
CA GLN A 33 8.14 -22.91 7.52
C GLN A 33 7.13 -22.00 8.21
N ILE A 34 7.58 -20.93 8.86
CA ILE A 34 6.71 -19.93 9.51
C ILE A 34 5.77 -19.32 8.48
N TYR A 35 6.28 -18.90 7.31
CA TYR A 35 5.48 -18.34 6.24
C TYR A 35 4.37 -19.30 5.79
N LYS A 36 4.69 -20.59 5.58
CA LYS A 36 3.69 -21.60 5.21
C LYS A 36 2.62 -21.78 6.29
N ILE A 37 3.01 -21.79 7.57
CA ILE A 37 2.07 -21.93 8.68
C ILE A 37 1.12 -20.74 8.75
N GLU A 38 1.66 -19.52 8.71
CA GLU A 38 0.89 -18.29 8.78
C GLU A 38 -0.01 -18.09 7.56
N PHE A 39 0.49 -18.41 6.36
CA PHE A 39 -0.31 -18.36 5.14
C PHE A 39 -1.47 -19.35 5.19
N ASN A 40 -1.24 -20.58 5.65
CA ASN A 40 -2.31 -21.57 5.83
C ASN A 40 -3.32 -21.14 6.89
N ARG A 41 -2.88 -20.47 7.97
CA ARG A 41 -3.77 -19.90 9.01
C ARG A 41 -4.67 -18.85 8.41
N LEU A 42 -4.11 -17.91 7.65
CA LEU A 42 -4.86 -16.87 6.93
C LEU A 42 -5.88 -17.48 5.96
N GLN A 43 -5.46 -18.43 5.12
CA GLN A 43 -6.34 -19.08 4.14
C GLN A 43 -7.54 -19.78 4.79
N ARG A 44 -7.31 -20.57 5.86
CA ARG A 44 -8.39 -21.22 6.60
C ARG A 44 -9.39 -20.21 7.15
N ALA A 45 -8.89 -19.12 7.70
CA ALA A 45 -9.74 -18.12 8.32
C ALA A 45 -10.52 -17.30 7.28
N LEU A 46 -9.95 -17.04 6.10
CA LEU A 46 -10.67 -16.48 4.94
C LEU A 46 -11.78 -17.43 4.46
N SER A 47 -11.52 -18.74 4.33
CA SER A 47 -12.55 -19.72 3.95
C SER A 47 -13.70 -19.79 4.96
N LEU A 48 -13.41 -19.63 6.26
CA LEU A 48 -14.43 -19.62 7.31
C LEU A 48 -15.32 -18.37 7.22
N LEU A 49 -14.77 -17.21 6.88
CA LEU A 49 -15.56 -16.01 6.61
C LEU A 49 -16.51 -16.17 5.42
N GLN A 50 -16.02 -16.75 4.31
CA GLN A 50 -16.83 -16.99 3.11
C GLN A 50 -18.00 -17.96 3.38
N SER A 51 -17.79 -18.97 4.23
CA SER A 51 -18.83 -19.93 4.62
C SER A 51 -19.91 -19.39 5.59
N LYS A 52 -19.84 -18.10 6.00
CA LYS A 52 -20.74 -17.45 6.98
C LYS A 52 -20.84 -18.18 8.33
N SER A 53 -19.85 -19.01 8.67
CA SER A 53 -19.88 -19.93 9.81
C SER A 53 -19.33 -19.33 11.11
N ILE A 54 -18.84 -18.08 11.08
CA ILE A 54 -18.33 -17.35 12.25
C ILE A 54 -19.03 -15.99 12.33
N ASP A 55 -19.20 -15.49 13.56
CA ASP A 55 -19.57 -14.10 13.83
C ASP A 55 -18.61 -13.16 13.09
N ARG A 56 -19.16 -12.29 12.22
CA ARG A 56 -18.39 -11.39 11.34
C ARG A 56 -17.58 -10.34 12.11
N ASN A 57 -17.73 -10.30 13.43
CA ASN A 57 -16.94 -9.53 14.38
C ASN A 57 -15.63 -10.22 14.81
N SER A 58 -15.17 -11.28 14.15
CA SER A 58 -13.86 -11.87 14.50
C SER A 58 -12.72 -10.93 14.11
N HIS A 59 -12.33 -10.09 15.07
CA HIS A 59 -11.26 -9.10 15.00
C HIS A 59 -9.83 -9.71 14.88
N GLU A 60 -9.71 -10.96 14.42
CA GLU A 60 -8.51 -11.78 14.59
C GLU A 60 -7.87 -12.25 13.27
N LEU A 61 -8.24 -11.68 12.13
CA LEU A 61 -7.53 -11.94 10.88
C LEU A 61 -6.31 -11.04 10.75
N SER A 62 -5.14 -11.63 10.95
CA SER A 62 -3.88 -10.97 10.63
C SER A 62 -3.36 -11.45 9.28
N GLU A 63 -3.23 -10.53 8.34
CA GLU A 63 -2.41 -10.70 7.13
C GLU A 63 -0.91 -10.54 7.42
N TYR A 64 -0.55 -10.34 8.70
CA TYR A 64 0.80 -10.06 9.16
C TYR A 64 1.33 -11.16 10.07
N PHE A 65 2.64 -11.32 10.01
CA PHE A 65 3.44 -11.81 11.11
C PHE A 65 4.73 -11.00 11.22
N VAL A 66 5.33 -11.02 12.41
CA VAL A 66 6.50 -10.21 12.73
C VAL A 66 7.66 -11.13 13.09
N ILE A 67 8.85 -10.78 12.64
CA ILE A 67 10.09 -11.51 12.95
C ILE A 67 11.09 -10.53 13.57
N ALA A 68 11.61 -10.86 14.75
CA ALA A 68 12.81 -10.24 15.27
C ALA A 68 14.03 -10.75 14.49
N ILE A 69 14.74 -9.83 13.82
CA ILE A 69 15.87 -10.12 12.93
C ILE A 69 16.90 -9.00 12.98
N ASP A 70 18.18 -9.38 13.15
CA ASP A 70 19.26 -8.42 13.15
C ASP A 70 19.52 -7.84 11.74
N ALA A 71 20.15 -6.66 11.69
CA ALA A 71 20.38 -5.95 10.44
C ALA A 71 21.27 -6.71 9.44
N SER A 72 22.20 -7.54 9.93
CA SER A 72 23.10 -8.30 9.06
C SER A 72 22.36 -9.44 8.36
N SER A 73 21.56 -10.20 9.13
CA SER A 73 20.70 -11.26 8.60
C SER A 73 19.65 -10.71 7.64
N PHE A 74 18.97 -9.60 8.00
CA PHE A 74 18.01 -8.96 7.11
C PHE A 74 18.63 -8.58 5.75
N LYS A 75 19.79 -7.91 5.79
CA LYS A 75 20.49 -7.50 4.57
C LYS A 75 20.91 -8.69 3.71
N GLN A 76 21.48 -9.72 4.33
CA GLN A 76 21.97 -10.90 3.62
C GLN A 76 20.82 -11.70 2.98
N ASP A 77 19.75 -11.91 3.73
CA ASP A 77 18.76 -12.91 3.37
C ASP A 77 17.53 -12.36 2.65
N PHE A 78 17.21 -11.07 2.85
CA PHE A 78 15.99 -10.45 2.30
C PHE A 78 16.25 -9.35 1.28
N VAL A 79 17.35 -8.61 1.41
CA VAL A 79 17.72 -7.52 0.49
C VAL A 79 18.60 -8.02 -0.66
N LEU A 80 19.67 -8.76 -0.35
CA LEU A 80 20.65 -9.22 -1.35
C LEU A 80 20.22 -10.49 -2.07
N CYS A 81 19.44 -11.33 -1.40
CA CYS A 81 18.87 -12.52 -2.00
C CYS A 81 17.43 -12.15 -2.38
N GLU A 82 17.10 -12.13 -3.68
CA GLU A 82 15.75 -11.84 -4.18
C GLU A 82 14.75 -12.83 -3.56
N THR A 83 14.22 -12.46 -2.39
CA THR A 83 13.20 -13.25 -1.72
C THR A 83 11.94 -13.27 -2.58
N ASN A 84 11.19 -14.38 -2.47
CA ASN A 84 9.98 -14.65 -3.23
C ASN A 84 9.15 -13.37 -3.43
N SER A 85 8.95 -13.01 -4.70
CA SER A 85 8.47 -11.69 -5.14
C SER A 85 7.01 -11.35 -4.78
N THR A 86 6.42 -12.09 -3.84
CA THR A 86 5.04 -12.01 -3.36
C THR A 86 4.93 -11.44 -1.94
N LEU A 87 6.05 -11.26 -1.23
CA LEU A 87 6.08 -10.75 0.13
C LEU A 87 6.17 -9.22 0.15
N HIS A 88 5.32 -8.59 0.96
CA HIS A 88 5.44 -7.18 1.30
C HIS A 88 6.18 -7.04 2.63
N LEU A 89 7.33 -6.38 2.60
CA LEU A 89 8.28 -6.30 3.70
C LEU A 89 8.35 -4.86 4.23
N SER A 90 8.39 -4.72 5.55
CA SER A 90 8.75 -3.47 6.24
C SER A 90 9.75 -3.79 7.34
N TYR A 91 10.94 -3.20 7.27
CA TYR A 91 12.01 -3.42 8.24
C TYR A 91 12.23 -2.17 9.09
N HIS A 92 12.31 -2.38 10.40
CA HIS A 92 12.61 -1.36 11.40
C HIS A 92 13.97 -1.65 12.04
N ALA A 93 14.95 -0.79 11.75
CA ALA A 93 16.32 -1.00 12.17
C ALA A 93 16.48 -0.84 13.69
N ALA A 94 15.85 0.19 14.27
CA ALA A 94 15.94 0.46 15.70
C ALA A 94 15.37 -0.67 16.57
N GLN A 95 14.32 -1.35 16.08
CA GLN A 95 13.67 -2.45 16.76
C GLN A 95 14.16 -3.82 16.30
N GLN A 96 15.08 -3.89 15.33
CA GLN A 96 15.53 -5.13 14.70
C GLN A 96 14.34 -6.04 14.34
N THR A 97 13.34 -5.45 13.67
CA THR A 97 12.04 -6.08 13.46
C THR A 97 11.68 -6.02 11.98
N LEU A 98 11.33 -7.17 11.41
CA LEU A 98 10.77 -7.33 10.08
C LEU A 98 9.27 -7.63 10.21
N ILE A 99 8.45 -6.80 9.59
CA ILE A 99 7.02 -7.01 9.44
C ILE A 99 6.81 -7.61 8.05
N ILE A 100 6.15 -8.76 8.01
CA ILE A 100 5.82 -9.46 6.77
C ILE A 100 4.33 -9.42 6.60
N ARG A 101 3.88 -8.93 5.44
CA ARG A 101 2.49 -8.97 5.02
C ARG A 101 2.30 -10.02 3.93
N MET A 102 1.36 -10.91 4.17
CA MET A 102 0.91 -11.94 3.24
C MET A 102 -0.12 -11.31 2.30
N THR A 103 0.23 -11.24 1.01
CA THR A 103 -0.66 -10.62 0.01
C THR A 103 -1.83 -11.55 -0.29
N THR A 104 -3.06 -11.10 -0.10
CA THR A 104 -4.27 -11.82 -0.53
C THR A 104 -4.61 -11.53 -1.99
N THR A 105 -5.48 -12.34 -2.60
CA THR A 105 -5.93 -12.13 -3.98
C THR A 105 -6.61 -10.77 -4.13
N GLU A 106 -7.49 -10.40 -3.20
CA GLU A 106 -8.22 -9.14 -3.29
C GLU A 106 -7.27 -7.95 -3.19
N HIS A 107 -6.25 -8.06 -2.34
CA HIS A 107 -5.22 -7.04 -2.21
C HIS A 107 -4.41 -6.87 -3.51
N ALA A 108 -4.00 -7.97 -4.14
CA ALA A 108 -3.28 -7.92 -5.41
C ALA A 108 -4.17 -7.34 -6.53
N GLU A 109 -5.45 -7.70 -6.54
CA GLU A 109 -6.42 -7.26 -7.53
C GLU A 109 -6.60 -5.73 -7.49
N VAL A 110 -6.73 -5.12 -6.30
CA VAL A 110 -6.88 -3.65 -6.18
C VAL A 110 -5.73 -2.92 -6.87
N SER A 111 -4.48 -3.33 -6.59
CA SER A 111 -3.30 -2.68 -7.15
C SER A 111 -3.21 -2.88 -8.67
N MET A 112 -3.54 -4.09 -9.14
CA MET A 112 -3.55 -4.42 -10.55
C MET A 112 -4.63 -3.64 -11.31
N ALA A 113 -5.87 -3.63 -10.82
CA ALA A 113 -7.00 -2.95 -11.43
C ALA A 113 -6.75 -1.44 -11.53
N LEU A 114 -6.31 -0.80 -10.44
CA LEU A 114 -5.95 0.62 -10.48
C LEU A 114 -4.81 0.90 -11.46
N ASN A 115 -3.78 0.05 -11.49
CA ASN A 115 -2.70 0.21 -12.45
C ASN A 115 -3.16 0.08 -13.90
N THR A 116 -4.11 -0.81 -14.20
CA THR A 116 -4.73 -0.90 -15.52
C THR A 116 -5.37 0.43 -15.92
N GLU A 117 -6.22 1.00 -15.06
CA GLU A 117 -6.88 2.28 -15.33
C GLU A 117 -5.88 3.42 -15.57
N ILE A 118 -4.85 3.51 -14.74
CA ILE A 118 -3.79 4.52 -14.88
C ILE A 118 -3.01 4.33 -16.19
N MET A 119 -2.67 3.09 -16.56
CA MET A 119 -1.95 2.82 -17.79
C MET A 119 -2.77 3.13 -19.03
N GLU A 120 -4.09 2.92 -19.00
CA GLU A 120 -4.98 3.30 -20.11
C GLU A 120 -5.06 4.83 -20.29
N ILE A 121 -5.18 5.58 -19.19
CA ILE A 121 -5.11 7.05 -19.22
C ILE A 121 -3.77 7.50 -19.83
N LEU A 122 -2.66 6.94 -19.35
CA LEU A 122 -1.32 7.25 -19.87
C LEU A 122 -1.13 6.82 -21.32
N GLN A 123 -1.73 5.71 -21.74
CA GLN A 123 -1.67 5.25 -23.13
C GLN A 123 -2.38 6.23 -24.04
N ARG A 124 -3.55 6.72 -23.64
CA ARG A 124 -4.27 7.78 -24.36
C ARG A 124 -3.40 9.02 -24.50
N MET A 125 -2.60 9.40 -23.49
CA MET A 125 -1.64 10.51 -23.58
C MET A 125 -0.40 10.21 -24.45
N GLY A 126 -0.08 8.93 -24.70
CA GLY A 126 1.15 8.50 -25.35
C GLY A 126 2.34 8.34 -24.39
N LEU A 127 2.08 8.27 -23.09
CA LEU A 127 3.07 8.29 -22.00
C LEU A 127 3.16 7.00 -21.18
N HIS A 128 2.39 5.96 -21.50
CA HIS A 128 2.45 4.66 -20.78
C HIS A 128 3.86 4.04 -20.71
N ARG A 129 4.74 4.36 -21.68
CA ARG A 129 6.16 3.92 -21.69
C ARG A 129 7.13 4.93 -21.09
N ALA A 130 6.65 5.99 -20.45
CA ALA A 130 7.47 7.00 -19.80
C ALA A 130 7.50 6.85 -18.26
N VAL A 131 6.75 5.90 -17.72
CA VAL A 131 6.57 5.64 -16.28
C VAL A 131 7.10 4.25 -15.91
N LEU A 132 7.67 4.11 -14.71
CA LEU A 132 8.04 2.85 -14.07
C LEU A 132 7.03 2.51 -12.96
N GLY A 133 6.73 1.22 -12.80
CA GLY A 133 6.00 0.70 -11.64
C GLY A 133 6.95 0.34 -10.50
N TYR A 134 6.51 0.55 -9.26
CA TYR A 134 7.31 0.42 -8.03
C TYR A 134 6.82 -0.64 -7.02
N GLY A 135 6.04 -1.65 -7.42
CA GLY A 135 5.49 -2.66 -6.47
C GLY A 135 6.47 -3.69 -5.89
N LYS A 136 7.76 -3.64 -6.23
CA LYS A 136 8.78 -4.61 -5.74
C LYS A 136 10.06 -3.92 -5.27
N VAL A 137 10.01 -2.62 -5.01
CA VAL A 137 11.17 -1.81 -4.65
C VAL A 137 11.09 -1.45 -3.18
N ASP A 138 12.11 -1.81 -2.41
CA ASP A 138 12.24 -1.37 -1.03
C ASP A 138 12.73 0.08 -1.01
N VAL A 139 11.95 0.95 -0.37
CA VAL A 139 12.26 2.38 -0.23
C VAL A 139 12.83 2.61 1.16
N ASP A 140 13.98 3.26 1.23
CA ASP A 140 14.54 3.79 2.48
C ASP A 140 13.65 4.93 2.99
N VAL A 141 13.01 4.72 4.14
CA VAL A 141 12.08 5.68 4.77
C VAL A 141 12.72 6.41 5.96
N GLY A 142 14.05 6.37 6.06
CA GLY A 142 14.86 7.05 7.07
C GLY A 142 15.24 6.17 8.25
N ASN A 143 16.28 6.57 8.98
CA ASN A 143 16.77 5.87 10.19
C ASN A 143 17.19 4.41 9.97
N GLY A 144 17.46 4.00 8.73
CA GLY A 144 17.76 2.61 8.37
C GLY A 144 16.51 1.74 8.17
N ASP A 145 15.32 2.32 8.30
CA ASP A 145 14.06 1.63 8.03
C ASP A 145 13.79 1.57 6.53
N THR A 146 13.19 0.48 6.09
CA THR A 146 12.81 0.28 4.69
C THR A 146 11.38 -0.21 4.59
N LYS A 147 10.60 0.35 3.67
CA LYS A 147 9.23 -0.11 3.37
C LYS A 147 9.06 -0.31 1.87
N ARG A 148 8.35 -1.37 1.51
CA ARG A 148 7.86 -1.62 0.16
C ARG A 148 6.44 -1.07 0.01
N PRO A 149 6.16 -0.25 -1.02
CA PRO A 149 4.79 0.17 -1.31
C PRO A 149 4.01 -1.00 -1.94
N ASP A 150 2.68 -0.99 -1.81
CA ASP A 150 1.83 -1.97 -2.51
C ASP A 150 1.90 -1.76 -4.02
N TRP A 151 1.89 -0.49 -4.43
CA TRP A 151 2.24 -0.09 -5.78
C TRP A 151 2.74 1.35 -5.82
N GLY A 152 3.30 1.75 -6.94
CA GLY A 152 3.63 3.16 -7.16
C GLY A 152 4.12 3.43 -8.56
N TRP A 153 4.17 4.70 -8.90
CA TRP A 153 4.58 5.18 -10.21
C TRP A 153 5.57 6.32 -10.10
N GLY A 154 6.44 6.44 -11.10
CA GLY A 154 7.33 7.58 -11.28
C GLY A 154 8.01 7.55 -12.65
N PRO A 155 8.66 8.63 -13.08
CA PRO A 155 9.21 8.73 -14.42
C PRO A 155 10.41 7.78 -14.57
N ILE A 156 10.57 7.20 -15.77
CA ILE A 156 11.74 6.37 -16.11
C ILE A 156 13.04 7.17 -15.99
N ARG A 157 13.02 8.39 -16.55
CA ARG A 157 14.18 9.29 -16.56
C ARG A 157 14.01 10.28 -15.42
N ARG A 158 14.77 10.08 -14.34
CA ARG A 158 14.91 11.07 -13.26
C ARG A 158 16.13 11.93 -13.52
N SER A 159 16.02 13.22 -13.21
CA SER A 159 17.12 14.18 -13.31
C SER A 159 18.18 13.95 -12.23
N ASP A 160 17.81 13.33 -11.10
CA ASP A 160 18.65 13.24 -9.90
C ASP A 160 17.97 12.41 -8.78
N GLY A 161 18.78 11.75 -7.94
CA GLY A 161 18.36 11.07 -6.72
C GLY A 161 18.07 9.56 -6.82
N PRO A 162 17.87 8.88 -5.66
CA PRO A 162 17.53 7.46 -5.62
C PRO A 162 16.19 7.17 -6.31
N LYS A 163 16.06 5.98 -6.91
CA LYS A 163 14.81 5.52 -7.55
C LYS A 163 13.72 5.37 -6.49
N ARG A 164 12.72 6.25 -6.52
CA ARG A 164 11.57 6.24 -5.61
C ARG A 164 10.28 6.51 -6.40
N PRO A 165 9.15 5.93 -5.96
CA PRO A 165 7.85 6.30 -6.51
C PRO A 165 7.54 7.77 -6.19
N GLN A 166 6.90 8.46 -7.13
CA GLN A 166 6.38 9.82 -6.92
C GLN A 166 4.91 9.82 -6.51
N VAL A 167 4.17 8.80 -6.94
CA VAL A 167 2.80 8.51 -6.51
C VAL A 167 2.78 7.09 -5.98
N VAL A 168 2.23 6.89 -4.79
CA VAL A 168 2.23 5.60 -4.08
C VAL A 168 0.81 5.13 -3.83
N VAL A 169 0.58 3.81 -3.82
CA VAL A 169 -0.67 3.18 -3.41
C VAL A 169 -0.40 2.34 -2.17
N GLU A 170 -1.29 2.46 -1.18
CA GLU A 170 -1.41 1.52 -0.06
C GLU A 170 -2.84 1.00 -0.01
N VAL A 171 -2.99 -0.30 0.20
CA VAL A 171 -4.27 -1.01 0.18
C VAL A 171 -4.47 -1.73 1.51
N ALA A 172 -5.55 -1.37 2.20
CA ALA A 172 -5.97 -2.06 3.40
C ALA A 172 -7.18 -2.96 3.10
N VAL A 173 -7.01 -4.26 3.32
CA VAL A 173 -8.14 -5.21 3.34
C VAL A 173 -8.48 -5.57 4.78
N SER A 174 -7.60 -6.27 5.50
CA SER A 174 -7.79 -6.56 6.93
C SER A 174 -7.27 -5.46 7.88
N GLU A 175 -6.42 -4.56 7.39
CA GLU A 175 -5.82 -3.52 8.24
C GLU A 175 -6.83 -2.50 8.75
N THR A 176 -6.51 -1.90 9.89
CA THR A 176 -7.27 -0.78 10.44
C THR A 176 -7.09 0.48 9.56
N GLU A 177 -8.13 1.32 9.50
CA GLU A 177 -8.04 2.62 8.81
C GLU A 177 -6.92 3.51 9.40
N THR A 178 -6.67 3.40 10.70
CA THR A 178 -5.58 4.11 11.37
C THR A 178 -4.22 3.72 10.80
N LYS A 179 -3.96 2.42 10.63
CA LYS A 179 -2.71 1.93 10.04
C LYS A 179 -2.55 2.41 8.60
N LEU A 180 -3.58 2.22 7.76
CA LEU A 180 -3.60 2.70 6.38
C LEU A 180 -3.30 4.21 6.28
N ARG A 181 -3.93 5.00 7.14
CA ARG A 181 -3.71 6.45 7.22
C ARG A 181 -2.27 6.77 7.62
N ASN A 182 -1.71 6.06 8.59
CA ASN A 182 -0.33 6.29 9.02
C ASN A 182 0.67 5.95 7.90
N ASP A 183 0.44 4.86 7.18
CA ASP A 183 1.25 4.48 6.01
C ASP A 183 1.17 5.53 4.91
N ALA A 184 -0.03 6.00 4.55
CA ALA A 184 -0.21 7.06 3.55
C ALA A 184 0.48 8.39 3.96
N ARG A 185 0.40 8.76 5.25
CA ARG A 185 1.07 9.95 5.78
C ARG A 185 2.60 9.83 5.73
N MET A 186 3.13 8.65 6.04
CA MET A 186 4.57 8.37 5.97
C MET A 186 5.09 8.54 4.54
N TRP A 187 4.33 8.06 3.54
CA TRP A 187 4.74 8.14 2.15
C TRP A 187 4.94 9.57 1.65
N VAL A 188 4.07 10.50 2.04
CA VAL A 188 4.15 11.89 1.60
C VAL A 188 5.07 12.75 2.47
N ASP A 189 5.55 12.22 3.60
CA ASP A 189 6.46 12.94 4.49
C ASP A 189 7.80 13.23 3.75
N PRO A 190 8.25 14.51 3.71
CA PRO A 190 9.44 14.92 2.98
C PRO A 190 10.75 14.38 3.57
N VAL A 191 10.76 13.90 4.81
CA VAL A 191 11.94 13.27 5.42
C VAL A 191 11.88 11.74 5.39
N LYS A 192 10.74 11.15 5.01
CA LYS A 192 10.55 9.69 4.92
C LYS A 192 10.31 9.24 3.48
N GLY A 193 9.06 9.07 3.07
CA GLY A 193 8.71 8.48 1.78
C GLY A 193 8.97 9.39 0.58
N GLN A 194 8.81 10.72 0.75
CA GLN A 194 9.02 11.72 -0.31
C GLN A 194 8.16 11.56 -1.57
N ALA A 195 7.05 10.83 -1.49
CA ALA A 195 6.05 10.81 -2.55
C ALA A 195 5.35 12.17 -2.61
N TYR A 196 4.99 12.62 -3.81
CA TYR A 196 4.13 13.81 -3.95
C TYR A 196 2.69 13.51 -3.54
N MET A 197 2.25 12.26 -3.73
CA MET A 197 0.90 11.81 -3.38
C MET A 197 0.91 10.35 -2.94
N ALA A 198 0.09 10.04 -1.94
CA ALA A 198 -0.26 8.65 -1.59
C ALA A 198 -1.76 8.43 -1.79
N ILE A 199 -2.13 7.30 -2.37
CA ILE A 199 -3.51 6.85 -2.58
C ILE A 199 -3.75 5.69 -1.61
N ALA A 200 -4.56 5.94 -0.60
CA ALA A 200 -4.97 4.96 0.40
C ALA A 200 -6.30 4.34 -0.04
N ILE A 201 -6.35 3.02 -0.18
CA ILE A 201 -7.55 2.30 -0.61
C ILE A 201 -7.98 1.33 0.49
N LYS A 202 -9.16 1.54 1.05
CA LYS A 202 -9.76 0.63 2.04
C LYS A 202 -10.83 -0.21 1.36
N VAL A 203 -10.65 -1.52 1.39
CA VAL A 203 -11.65 -2.49 0.93
C VAL A 203 -12.46 -2.98 2.12
N ASP A 204 -13.79 -2.96 1.99
CA ASP A 204 -14.71 -3.59 2.92
C ASP A 204 -14.95 -5.04 2.49
N ARG A 205 -14.70 -6.00 3.38
CA ARG A 205 -14.96 -7.44 3.13
C ARG A 205 -16.38 -7.87 3.49
N THR A 206 -17.15 -7.01 4.14
CA THR A 206 -18.50 -7.33 4.64
C THR A 206 -19.61 -6.89 3.70
N LYS A 207 -19.31 -5.90 2.86
CA LYS A 207 -20.19 -5.36 1.82
C LYS A 207 -19.34 -4.87 0.64
N PRO A 208 -19.91 -4.83 -0.58
CA PRO A 208 -19.23 -4.30 -1.76
C PRO A 208 -19.05 -2.78 -1.64
N MET A 209 -17.97 -2.38 -0.96
CA MET A 209 -17.60 -0.98 -0.73
C MET A 209 -16.09 -0.81 -0.75
N ILE A 210 -15.61 0.22 -1.44
CA ILE A 210 -14.22 0.65 -1.49
C ILE A 210 -14.16 2.14 -1.20
N THR A 211 -13.26 2.54 -0.30
CA THR A 211 -12.96 3.95 -0.02
C THR A 211 -11.57 4.29 -0.52
N LEU A 212 -11.42 5.42 -1.20
CA LEU A 212 -10.16 5.96 -1.69
C LEU A 212 -9.94 7.33 -1.05
N ASP A 213 -8.80 7.52 -0.41
CA ASP A 213 -8.34 8.82 0.06
C ASP A 213 -6.98 9.13 -0.58
N THR A 214 -6.81 10.37 -1.06
CA THR A 214 -5.50 10.85 -1.51
C THR A 214 -4.89 11.76 -0.46
N TYR A 215 -3.59 11.59 -0.21
CA TYR A 215 -2.81 12.34 0.76
C TYR A 215 -1.73 13.15 0.06
N GLU A 216 -1.49 14.36 0.54
CA GLU A 216 -0.39 15.23 0.13
C GLU A 216 0.22 15.91 1.35
N TRP A 217 1.51 16.26 1.27
CA TRP A 217 2.17 17.02 2.32
C TRP A 217 1.82 18.50 2.25
N ASP A 218 1.30 19.05 3.34
CA ASP A 218 1.08 20.47 3.49
C ASP A 218 2.29 21.11 4.17
N SER A 219 3.10 21.84 3.41
CA SER A 219 4.29 22.53 3.91
C SER A 219 3.98 23.68 4.87
N GLY A 220 2.77 24.24 4.84
CA GLY A 220 2.35 25.28 5.77
C GLY A 220 2.05 24.73 7.16
N THR A 221 1.39 23.56 7.22
CA THR A 221 1.05 22.91 8.50
C THR A 221 2.07 21.84 8.93
N GLN A 222 3.05 21.52 8.08
CA GLN A 222 4.04 20.46 8.29
C GLN A 222 3.39 19.10 8.59
N ARG A 223 2.30 18.80 7.88
CA ARG A 223 1.52 17.58 8.07
C ARG A 223 0.94 17.10 6.75
N ALA A 224 0.79 15.79 6.64
CA ALA A 224 0.01 15.17 5.58
C ALA A 224 -1.49 15.47 5.76
N ARG A 225 -2.16 15.85 4.67
CA ARG A 225 -3.60 16.12 4.62
C ARG A 225 -4.27 15.25 3.57
N VAL A 226 -5.54 14.90 3.81
CA VAL A 226 -6.38 14.32 2.76
C VAL A 226 -6.76 15.43 1.78
N THR A 227 -6.54 15.24 0.49
CA THR A 227 -6.87 16.21 -0.56
C THR A 227 -8.11 15.82 -1.36
N GLN A 228 -8.38 14.53 -1.50
CA GLN A 228 -9.56 13.99 -2.17
C GLN A 228 -10.02 12.73 -1.45
N SER A 229 -11.34 12.49 -1.41
CA SER A 229 -11.95 11.27 -0.88
C SER A 229 -13.01 10.79 -1.86
N CYS A 230 -13.15 9.48 -2.03
CA CYS A 230 -14.13 8.86 -2.91
C CYS A 230 -14.59 7.53 -2.30
N VAL A 231 -15.89 7.26 -2.41
CA VAL A 231 -16.50 6.00 -2.01
C VAL A 231 -17.20 5.40 -3.21
N VAL A 232 -16.85 4.15 -3.51
CA VAL A 232 -17.55 3.31 -4.48
C VAL A 232 -18.28 2.23 -3.69
N GLU A 233 -19.59 2.15 -3.84
CA GLU A 233 -20.41 1.17 -3.11
C GLU A 233 -21.48 0.58 -4.02
N GLU A 234 -21.80 -0.69 -3.84
CA GLU A 234 -22.94 -1.34 -4.45
C GLU A 234 -24.04 -1.57 -3.42
N THR A 235 -25.24 -1.08 -3.72
CA THR A 235 -26.44 -1.32 -2.92
C THR A 235 -27.52 -1.94 -3.79
N GLY A 236 -27.79 -3.23 -3.60
CA GLY A 236 -28.70 -3.98 -4.46
C GLY A 236 -28.10 -4.17 -5.84
N THR A 237 -28.70 -3.56 -6.86
CA THR A 237 -28.22 -3.60 -8.26
C THR A 237 -27.60 -2.28 -8.72
N LYS A 238 -27.42 -1.32 -7.81
CA LYS A 238 -26.96 0.03 -8.13
C LYS A 238 -25.59 0.28 -7.53
N ILE A 239 -24.65 0.67 -8.39
CA ILE A 239 -23.33 1.17 -7.98
C ILE A 239 -23.36 2.69 -7.90
N THR A 240 -22.94 3.25 -6.77
CA THR A 240 -22.76 4.68 -6.54
C THR A 240 -21.28 5.02 -6.39
N VAL A 241 -20.89 6.18 -6.90
CA VAL A 241 -19.53 6.73 -6.79
C VAL A 241 -19.67 8.15 -6.27
N SER A 242 -19.05 8.47 -5.14
CA SER A 242 -19.03 9.82 -4.57
C SER A 242 -17.81 10.61 -5.05
N GLN A 243 -17.92 11.95 -5.05
CA GLN A 243 -16.77 12.87 -5.12
C GLN A 243 -15.72 12.55 -6.21
N CYS A 244 -16.18 12.19 -7.42
CA CYS A 244 -15.33 11.90 -8.58
C CYS A 244 -15.19 13.12 -9.52
N PRO A 245 -14.12 13.21 -10.34
CA PRO A 245 -13.01 12.25 -10.48
C PRO A 245 -11.96 12.38 -9.37
N ILE A 246 -11.19 11.30 -9.13
CA ILE A 246 -9.92 11.39 -8.40
C ILE A 246 -8.84 11.83 -9.39
N THR A 247 -8.15 12.93 -9.09
CA THR A 247 -7.16 13.54 -9.97
C THR A 247 -5.75 13.32 -9.44
N ILE A 248 -4.86 12.82 -10.29
CA ILE A 248 -3.41 12.79 -10.04
C ILE A 248 -2.77 13.87 -10.91
N PRO A 249 -2.20 14.93 -10.30
CA PRO A 249 -1.54 15.99 -11.05
C PRO A 249 -0.42 15.46 -11.94
N PHE A 250 -0.35 15.93 -13.18
CA PHE A 250 0.64 15.48 -14.16
C PHE A 250 2.08 15.65 -13.64
N ASN A 251 2.35 16.80 -13.01
CA ASN A 251 3.67 17.10 -12.45
C ASN A 251 4.03 16.20 -11.27
N TYR A 252 3.06 15.59 -10.58
CA TYR A 252 3.35 14.61 -9.53
C TYR A 252 3.80 13.28 -10.14
N MET A 253 3.26 12.89 -11.29
CA MET A 253 3.65 11.65 -11.97
C MET A 253 4.99 11.76 -12.71
N PHE A 254 5.31 12.94 -13.25
CA PHE A 254 6.44 13.13 -14.16
C PHE A 254 7.54 14.08 -13.65
N GLY A 255 7.32 14.80 -12.57
CA GLY A 255 8.27 15.80 -12.05
C GLY A 255 8.50 17.00 -12.97
N ARG A 256 7.62 17.23 -13.95
CA ARG A 256 7.68 18.35 -14.91
C ARG A 256 6.30 18.84 -15.29
N SER A 257 6.22 20.06 -15.81
CA SER A 257 4.99 20.58 -16.41
C SER A 257 4.64 19.83 -17.71
N PRO A 258 3.35 19.79 -18.08
CA PRO A 258 2.92 19.38 -19.42
C PRO A 258 3.63 20.18 -20.51
N GLN A 259 4.02 19.50 -21.59
CA GLN A 259 4.75 20.09 -22.74
C GLN A 259 3.89 20.19 -23.99
N ILE A 260 2.84 19.37 -24.09
CA ILE A 260 1.91 19.37 -25.22
C ILE A 260 0.45 19.35 -24.70
N PRO A 261 -0.54 19.84 -25.47
CA PRO A 261 -1.94 19.90 -25.02
C PRO A 261 -2.56 18.56 -24.60
N LYS A 262 -1.96 17.46 -25.04
CA LYS A 262 -2.39 16.09 -24.73
C LYS A 262 -1.93 15.60 -23.36
N GLU A 263 -0.92 16.25 -22.79
CA GLU A 263 -0.43 15.97 -21.45
C GLU A 263 -1.30 16.76 -20.46
N THR A 264 -2.09 16.06 -19.67
CA THR A 264 -2.98 16.64 -18.67
C THR A 264 -2.90 15.84 -17.38
N ASP A 265 -3.53 16.33 -16.32
CA ASP A 265 -3.70 15.55 -15.11
C ASP A 265 -4.43 14.23 -15.43
N LEU A 266 -4.10 13.18 -14.68
CA LEU A 266 -4.75 11.89 -14.83
C LEU A 266 -6.04 11.91 -14.02
N GLN A 267 -7.16 11.68 -14.70
CA GLN A 267 -8.48 11.64 -14.07
C GLN A 267 -8.98 10.21 -14.01
N LEU A 268 -9.13 9.68 -12.80
CA LEU A 268 -9.89 8.47 -12.54
C LEU A 268 -11.36 8.85 -12.49
N GLU A 269 -12.01 8.71 -13.64
CA GLU A 269 -13.42 9.03 -13.81
C GLU A 269 -14.32 7.98 -13.16
N LYS A 270 -15.61 8.28 -13.11
CA LYS A 270 -16.62 7.41 -12.51
C LYS A 270 -16.54 5.98 -13.04
N GLN A 271 -16.37 5.79 -14.36
CA GLN A 271 -16.35 4.46 -14.95
C GLN A 271 -15.09 3.68 -14.54
N ASN A 272 -13.92 4.32 -14.52
CA ASN A 272 -12.67 3.70 -14.08
C ASN A 272 -12.79 3.17 -12.64
N LEU A 273 -13.42 3.96 -11.76
CA LEU A 273 -13.62 3.59 -10.36
C LEU A 273 -14.63 2.45 -10.19
N ILE A 274 -15.66 2.39 -11.05
CA ILE A 274 -16.62 1.27 -11.07
C ILE A 274 -15.94 0.00 -11.55
N ASP A 275 -15.21 0.05 -12.66
CA ASP A 275 -14.55 -1.10 -13.26
C ASP A 275 -13.52 -1.71 -12.29
N MET A 276 -12.71 -0.86 -11.65
CA MET A 276 -11.80 -1.25 -10.58
C MET A 276 -12.54 -1.91 -9.41
N ALA A 277 -13.63 -1.31 -8.92
CA ALA A 277 -14.36 -1.85 -7.77
C ALA A 277 -15.04 -3.19 -8.08
N SER A 278 -15.63 -3.33 -9.27
CA SER A 278 -16.26 -4.58 -9.70
C SER A 278 -15.26 -5.72 -9.84
N SER A 279 -14.04 -5.48 -10.33
CA SER A 279 -13.00 -6.52 -10.40
C SER A 279 -12.57 -6.96 -8.99
N VAL A 280 -12.45 -6.02 -8.05
CA VAL A 280 -12.12 -6.32 -6.64
C VAL A 280 -13.23 -7.11 -5.95
N TRP A 281 -14.50 -6.76 -6.13
CA TRP A 281 -15.62 -7.51 -5.56
C TRP A 281 -15.73 -8.92 -6.14
N ALA A 282 -15.47 -9.09 -7.44
CA ALA A 282 -15.40 -10.41 -8.06
C ALA A 282 -14.27 -11.28 -7.46
N ALA A 283 -13.17 -10.67 -6.99
CA ALA A 283 -12.10 -11.37 -6.31
C ALA A 283 -12.40 -11.71 -4.84
N GLN A 284 -13.47 -11.15 -4.25
CA GLN A 284 -13.94 -11.48 -2.90
C GLN A 284 -14.84 -12.73 -2.86
N GLU A 285 -15.44 -13.10 -4.01
CA GLU A 285 -16.28 -14.29 -4.19
C GLU A 285 -15.47 -15.59 -4.26
#